data_AF-A0A1F3IP12-F1
#
_entry.id   AF-A0A1F3IP12-F1
#
_cell.length_a   1.000
_cell.length_b   1.000
_cell.length_c   1.000
_cell.angle_alpha   90.00
_cell.angle_beta   90.00
_cell.angle_gamma   90.00
#
_symmetry.space_group_name_H-M   'P 1'
#
loop_
_entity.id
_entity.type
_entity.pdbx_description
1 polymer ?
#
loop_
_entity_poly.entity_id
_entity_poly.type
_entity_poly.pdbx_seq_one_letter_code
_entity_poly.pdbx_strand_id
1 'polypeptide(L)'
;MGDNNLYDKLKDILKKTGGKYAILEDQVDVDLQLKFFEISNSLRKDKRDIKDIIQDVALLYDSKIDIEQKKKILAELSDSDSVEAYRELEKYVKLTDSELKQWALLAFQHCRIGLESKLLDEHKVFISTGLGGKDDKLRYFIAFKNKSGLGFSETQCKVIDNEFGFIFKKNNCEIEEIKYLDQYLAMIIIMPVDCELGRIVASAINEVNLYGDFLQIDYLITNVKMLEKNDIDFYFNKENKK
;
A
#
# COMPACT_ATOMS: atom_id res chain seq x y z
N MET A 1 13.06 -1.80 -17.26
CA MET A 1 13.24 -0.42 -16.69
C MET A 1 11.90 0.33 -16.52
N GLY A 2 10.89 -0.26 -15.84
CA GLY A 2 9.51 0.26 -15.84
C GLY A 2 9.02 1.02 -14.60
N ASP A 3 9.45 0.66 -13.39
CA ASP A 3 8.73 1.08 -12.16
C ASP A 3 9.52 1.98 -11.19
N ASN A 4 10.78 2.31 -11.48
CA ASN A 4 11.56 3.29 -10.67
C ASN A 4 10.89 4.68 -10.64
N ASN A 5 10.13 5.04 -11.67
CA ASN A 5 9.55 6.37 -11.81
C ASN A 5 8.46 6.69 -10.77
N LEU A 6 7.70 5.69 -10.29
CA LEU A 6 6.67 5.93 -9.26
C LEU A 6 7.30 6.19 -7.89
N TYR A 7 8.35 5.43 -7.57
CA TYR A 7 9.09 5.59 -6.32
C TYR A 7 9.79 6.95 -6.25
N ASP A 8 10.45 7.35 -7.35
CA ASP A 8 11.12 8.65 -7.44
C ASP A 8 10.11 9.81 -7.34
N LYS A 9 8.93 9.68 -7.95
CA LYS A 9 7.83 10.65 -7.79
C LYS A 9 7.34 10.75 -6.34
N LEU A 10 7.17 9.61 -5.67
CA LEU A 10 6.74 9.59 -4.27
C LEU A 10 7.77 10.28 -3.36
N LYS A 11 9.06 10.01 -3.57
CA LYS A 11 10.16 10.72 -2.90
C LYS A 11 10.14 12.21 -3.17
N ASP A 12 9.91 12.62 -4.41
CA ASP A 12 9.86 14.04 -4.78
C ASP A 12 8.68 14.77 -4.12
N ILE A 13 7.52 14.11 -4.01
CA ILE A 13 6.36 14.66 -3.29
C ILE A 13 6.70 14.84 -1.80
N LEU A 14 7.31 13.83 -1.18
CA LEU A 14 7.67 13.87 0.24
C LEU A 14 8.71 14.93 0.56
N LYS A 15 9.71 15.12 -0.31
CA LYS A 15 10.67 16.21 -0.19
C LYS A 15 9.98 17.57 -0.24
N LYS A 16 8.99 17.75 -1.13
CA LYS A 16 8.23 19.00 -1.28
C LYS A 16 7.34 19.30 -0.07
N THR A 17 6.85 18.29 0.64
CA THR A 17 5.97 18.45 1.80
C THR A 17 6.70 18.45 3.14
N GLY A 18 8.02 18.63 3.12
CA GLY A 18 8.83 18.71 4.34
C GLY A 18 8.93 17.40 5.10
N GLY A 19 8.69 16.27 4.43
CA GLY A 19 8.79 14.93 5.02
C GLY A 19 7.66 14.57 5.99
N LYS A 20 6.59 15.38 6.10
CA LYS A 20 5.44 15.08 6.95
C LYS A 20 4.39 14.30 6.17
N TYR A 21 4.17 13.05 6.55
CA TYR A 21 3.20 12.17 5.91
C TYR A 21 2.55 11.23 6.93
N ALA A 22 1.46 10.61 6.51
CA ALA A 22 0.80 9.55 7.24
C ALA A 22 0.45 8.43 6.26
N ILE A 23 0.81 7.19 6.61
CA ILE A 23 0.62 6.02 5.74
C ILE A 23 -0.63 5.25 6.17
N LEU A 24 -1.46 4.86 5.19
CA LEU A 24 -2.50 3.87 5.41
C LEU A 24 -1.86 2.49 5.63
N GLU A 25 -1.99 1.96 6.85
CA GLU A 25 -1.38 0.67 7.19
C GLU A 25 -2.16 -0.51 6.60
N ASP A 26 -3.47 -0.37 6.51
CA ASP A 26 -4.39 -1.40 6.03
C ASP A 26 -4.31 -1.59 4.51
N GLN A 27 -4.45 -2.84 4.07
CA GLN A 27 -4.57 -3.19 2.65
C GLN A 27 -5.97 -2.85 2.16
N VAL A 28 -6.06 -1.88 1.24
CA VAL A 28 -7.31 -1.48 0.61
C VAL A 28 -7.13 -1.45 -0.90
N ASP A 29 -8.07 -2.03 -1.64
CA ASP A 29 -8.02 -2.03 -3.10
C ASP A 29 -7.88 -0.61 -3.68
N VAL A 30 -7.00 -0.45 -4.67
CA VAL A 30 -6.66 0.88 -5.22
C VAL A 30 -7.84 1.51 -5.95
N ASP A 31 -8.68 0.72 -6.63
CA ASP A 31 -9.86 1.26 -7.30
C ASP A 31 -10.89 1.77 -6.29
N LEU A 32 -10.99 1.09 -5.14
CA LEU A 32 -11.81 1.55 -4.02
C LEU A 32 -11.27 2.86 -3.43
N GLN A 33 -9.95 2.97 -3.24
CA GLN A 33 -9.30 4.22 -2.79
C GLN A 33 -9.59 5.38 -3.74
N LEU A 34 -9.42 5.17 -5.05
CA LEU A 34 -9.68 6.21 -6.07
C LEU A 34 -11.13 6.71 -5.99
N LYS A 35 -12.10 5.79 -5.99
CA LYS A 35 -13.53 6.14 -5.87
C LYS A 35 -13.83 6.91 -4.58
N PHE A 36 -13.23 6.49 -3.46
CA PHE A 36 -13.40 7.17 -2.18
C PHE A 36 -12.93 8.63 -2.26
N PHE A 37 -11.73 8.87 -2.80
CA PHE A 37 -11.18 10.21 -2.90
C PHE A 37 -11.90 11.07 -3.94
N GLU A 38 -12.43 10.49 -5.03
CA GLU A 38 -13.30 11.22 -5.95
C GLU A 38 -14.56 11.73 -5.25
N ILE A 39 -15.23 10.86 -4.48
CA ILE A 39 -16.43 11.22 -3.71
C ILE A 39 -16.10 12.28 -2.66
N SER A 40 -15.11 12.05 -1.79
CA SER A 40 -14.65 13.02 -0.78
C SER A 40 -14.30 14.39 -1.41
N ASN A 41 -13.54 14.41 -2.51
CA ASN A 41 -13.21 15.65 -3.22
C ASN A 41 -14.44 16.39 -3.76
N SER A 42 -15.43 15.67 -4.30
CA SER A 42 -16.66 16.28 -4.77
C SER A 42 -17.47 16.91 -3.64
N LEU A 43 -17.54 16.23 -2.49
CA LEU A 43 -18.31 16.66 -1.32
C LEU A 43 -17.67 17.85 -0.60
N ARG A 44 -16.35 18.03 -0.71
CA ARG A 44 -15.65 19.21 -0.19
C ARG A 44 -16.16 20.54 -0.74
N LYS A 45 -16.73 20.55 -1.95
CA LYS A 45 -17.28 21.77 -2.57
C LYS A 45 -18.61 22.21 -1.95
N ASP A 46 -19.41 21.25 -1.48
CA ASP A 46 -20.75 21.46 -0.91
C ASP A 46 -20.81 20.90 0.52
N LYS A 47 -19.92 21.40 1.40
CA LYS A 47 -19.75 20.88 2.76
C LYS A 47 -21.01 21.12 3.61
N ARG A 48 -21.66 20.03 4.04
CA ARG A 48 -22.79 20.06 4.98
C ARG A 48 -22.35 20.38 6.40
N ASP A 49 -23.27 20.86 7.22
CA ASP A 49 -23.03 21.04 8.66
C ASP A 49 -22.83 19.66 9.31
N ILE A 50 -21.86 19.57 10.23
CA ILE A 50 -21.56 18.34 10.94
C ILE A 50 -22.77 17.79 11.70
N LYS A 51 -23.66 18.65 12.21
CA LYS A 51 -24.87 18.21 12.92
C LYS A 51 -25.80 17.42 12.03
N ASP A 52 -25.91 17.79 10.75
CA ASP A 52 -26.75 17.09 9.78
C ASP A 52 -26.11 15.75 9.40
N ILE A 53 -24.80 15.74 9.18
CA ILE A 53 -24.05 14.51 8.87
C ILE A 53 -24.15 13.50 10.03
N ILE A 54 -24.07 13.96 11.28
CA ILE A 54 -24.16 13.10 12.46
C ILE A 54 -25.57 12.49 12.60
N GLN A 55 -26.64 13.20 12.21
CA GLN A 55 -27.99 12.61 12.20
C GLN A 55 -28.11 11.45 11.21
N ASP A 56 -27.40 11.54 10.07
CA ASP A 56 -27.38 10.52 9.04
C ASP A 56 -26.59 9.25 9.45
N VAL A 57 -25.81 9.28 10.54
CA VAL A 57 -25.04 8.12 11.02
C VAL A 57 -25.95 6.91 11.29
N ALA A 58 -27.18 7.14 11.77
CA ALA A 58 -28.14 6.06 12.00
C ALA A 58 -28.46 5.28 10.71
N LEU A 59 -28.42 5.95 9.55
CA LEU A 59 -28.68 5.35 8.24
C LEU A 59 -27.60 4.34 7.83
N LEU A 60 -26.38 4.44 8.37
CA LEU A 60 -25.30 3.48 8.10
C LEU A 60 -25.67 2.06 8.56
N TYR A 61 -26.47 1.96 9.62
CA TYR A 61 -26.90 0.70 10.23
C TYR A 61 -28.22 0.16 9.64
N ASP A 62 -28.95 0.96 8.87
CA ASP A 62 -30.20 0.53 8.24
C ASP A 62 -29.92 -0.31 6.98
N SER A 63 -30.42 -1.54 6.94
CA SER A 63 -30.24 -2.46 5.80
C SER A 63 -31.02 -2.05 4.55
N LYS A 64 -31.97 -1.10 4.66
CA LYS A 64 -32.75 -0.59 3.53
C LYS A 64 -32.06 0.53 2.76
N ILE A 65 -31.04 1.14 3.35
CA ILE A 65 -30.30 2.24 2.74
C ILE A 65 -29.30 1.70 1.74
N ASP A 66 -29.28 2.33 0.57
CA ASP A 66 -28.39 1.96 -0.52
C ASP A 66 -26.91 2.15 -0.14
N ILE A 67 -26.07 1.25 -0.66
CA ILE A 67 -24.64 1.22 -0.37
C ILE A 67 -23.96 2.52 -0.80
N GLU A 68 -24.35 3.11 -1.94
CA GLU A 68 -23.74 4.36 -2.42
C GLU A 68 -24.12 5.54 -1.52
N GLN A 69 -25.30 5.54 -0.93
CA GLN A 69 -25.69 6.54 0.07
C GLN A 69 -24.85 6.40 1.35
N LYS A 70 -24.63 5.17 1.82
CA LYS A 70 -23.75 4.91 2.98
C LYS A 70 -22.31 5.36 2.71
N LYS A 71 -21.79 5.09 1.51
CA LYS A 71 -20.45 5.54 1.08
C LYS A 71 -20.29 7.06 1.15
N LYS A 72 -21.32 7.81 0.72
CA LYS A 72 -21.33 9.27 0.83
C LYS A 72 -21.28 9.74 2.28
N ILE A 73 -22.14 9.19 3.15
CA ILE A 73 -22.15 9.53 4.58
C ILE A 73 -20.77 9.28 5.20
N LEU A 74 -20.14 8.14 4.90
CA LEU A 74 -18.79 7.82 5.37
C LEU A 74 -17.74 8.82 4.88
N ALA A 75 -17.81 9.22 3.60
CA ALA A 75 -16.90 10.23 3.05
C ALA A 75 -17.08 11.60 3.73
N GLU A 76 -18.32 12.03 3.96
CA GLU A 76 -18.62 13.31 4.63
C GLU A 76 -18.15 13.33 6.09
N LEU A 77 -18.36 12.23 6.81
CA LEU A 77 -17.81 12.06 8.16
C LEU A 77 -16.30 12.19 8.15
N SER A 78 -15.63 11.63 7.14
CA SER A 78 -14.16 11.66 7.05
C SER A 78 -13.58 13.07 6.84
N ASP A 79 -14.30 13.95 6.14
CA ASP A 79 -13.89 15.33 5.82
C ASP A 79 -14.29 16.36 6.89
N SER A 80 -14.90 15.93 7.99
CA SER A 80 -15.50 16.83 8.99
C SER A 80 -14.52 17.41 10.02
N ASP A 81 -13.32 16.83 10.17
CA ASP A 81 -12.30 17.18 11.17
C ASP A 81 -12.88 17.33 12.60
N SER A 82 -13.85 16.48 12.96
CA SER A 82 -14.58 16.48 14.23
C SER A 82 -14.28 15.21 15.04
N VAL A 83 -14.16 15.38 16.37
CA VAL A 83 -13.97 14.27 17.31
C VAL A 83 -15.20 13.37 17.35
N GLU A 84 -16.39 13.94 17.19
CA GLU A 84 -17.66 13.22 17.11
C GLU A 84 -17.68 12.30 15.88
N ALA A 85 -17.35 12.81 14.70
CA ALA A 85 -17.27 11.99 13.48
C ALA A 85 -16.22 10.88 13.60
N TYR A 86 -15.05 11.20 14.17
CA TYR A 86 -14.01 10.21 14.44
C TYR A 86 -14.54 9.05 15.28
N ARG A 87 -15.27 9.35 16.37
CA ARG A 87 -15.84 8.32 17.26
C ARG A 87 -16.91 7.48 16.56
N GLU A 88 -17.75 8.09 15.74
CA GLU A 88 -18.78 7.34 15.00
C GLU A 88 -18.17 6.43 13.93
N LEU A 89 -17.14 6.90 13.22
CA LEU A 89 -16.37 6.08 12.28
C LEU A 89 -15.64 4.94 12.99
N GLU A 90 -15.01 5.21 14.15
CA GLU A 90 -14.33 4.18 14.95
C GLU A 90 -15.30 3.07 15.38
N LYS A 91 -16.50 3.43 15.85
CA LYS A 91 -17.55 2.48 16.21
C LYS A 91 -18.00 1.68 14.99
N TYR A 92 -18.26 2.36 13.87
CA TYR A 92 -18.77 1.72 12.66
C TYR A 92 -17.77 0.70 12.09
N VAL A 93 -16.48 1.04 12.03
CA VAL A 93 -15.41 0.12 11.58
C VAL A 93 -15.34 -1.14 12.44
N LYS A 94 -15.53 -1.03 13.76
CA LYS A 94 -15.52 -2.19 14.67
C LYS A 94 -16.73 -3.11 14.50
N LEU A 95 -17.86 -2.57 14.05
CA LEU A 95 -19.13 -3.30 13.91
C LEU A 95 -19.37 -3.83 12.50
N THR A 96 -18.73 -3.25 11.48
CA THR A 96 -19.00 -3.58 10.09
C THR A 96 -18.19 -4.79 9.62
N ASP A 97 -18.90 -5.87 9.32
CA ASP A 97 -18.39 -7.02 8.56
C ASP A 97 -18.98 -7.09 7.14
N SER A 98 -19.51 -5.97 6.66
CA SER A 98 -20.13 -5.84 5.34
C SER A 98 -19.11 -5.51 4.25
N GLU A 99 -19.58 -5.48 3.00
CA GLU A 99 -18.82 -4.98 1.84
C GLU A 99 -18.30 -3.53 2.01
N LEU A 100 -18.86 -2.77 2.97
CA LEU A 100 -18.40 -1.42 3.30
C LEU A 100 -17.18 -1.39 4.23
N LYS A 101 -16.67 -2.54 4.70
CA LYS A 101 -15.57 -2.59 5.68
C LYS A 101 -14.34 -1.81 5.23
N GLN A 102 -13.88 -2.03 4.00
CA GLN A 102 -12.73 -1.30 3.45
C GLN A 102 -13.03 0.19 3.26
N TRP A 103 -14.25 0.54 2.87
CA TRP A 103 -14.67 1.93 2.70
C TRP A 103 -14.74 2.68 4.03
N ALA A 104 -15.30 2.05 5.05
CA ALA A 104 -15.37 2.57 6.42
C ALA A 104 -13.97 2.76 7.00
N LEU A 105 -13.06 1.81 6.73
CA LEU A 105 -11.66 1.90 7.15
C LEU A 105 -10.96 3.09 6.51
N LEU A 106 -11.13 3.31 5.20
CA LEU A 106 -10.61 4.51 4.53
C LEU A 106 -11.17 5.80 5.15
N ALA A 107 -12.49 5.87 5.35
CA ALA A 107 -13.12 7.03 5.96
C ALA A 107 -12.58 7.31 7.36
N PHE A 108 -12.44 6.28 8.19
CA PHE A 108 -11.89 6.38 9.54
C PHE A 108 -10.44 6.88 9.54
N GLN A 109 -9.59 6.28 8.68
CA GLN A 109 -8.18 6.62 8.58
C GLN A 109 -7.97 8.05 8.05
N HIS A 110 -8.76 8.44 7.04
CA HIS A 110 -8.76 9.80 6.51
C HIS A 110 -9.18 10.82 7.59
N CYS A 111 -10.24 10.52 8.35
CA CYS A 111 -10.68 11.35 9.48
C CYS A 111 -9.59 11.49 10.56
N ARG A 112 -8.95 10.38 10.93
CA ARG A 112 -7.88 10.33 11.93
C ARG A 112 -6.75 11.28 11.55
N ILE A 113 -6.29 11.20 10.31
CA ILE A 113 -5.15 11.96 9.81
C ILE A 113 -5.50 13.44 9.63
N GLY A 114 -6.72 13.75 9.18
CA GLY A 114 -7.23 15.12 9.14
C GLY A 114 -7.28 15.75 10.55
N LEU A 115 -7.80 15.01 11.53
CA LEU A 115 -7.89 15.46 12.91
C LEU A 115 -6.50 15.65 13.55
N GLU A 116 -5.57 14.71 13.36
CA GLU A 116 -4.18 14.85 13.81
C GLU A 116 -3.51 16.08 13.18
N SER A 117 -3.69 16.27 11.87
CA SER A 117 -3.12 17.41 11.14
C SER A 117 -3.62 18.74 11.71
N LYS A 118 -4.93 18.82 12.00
CA LYS A 118 -5.56 20.00 12.62
C LYS A 118 -5.09 20.23 14.05
N LEU A 119 -4.89 19.19 14.84
CA LEU A 119 -4.43 19.31 16.23
C LEU A 119 -2.96 19.71 16.35
N LEU A 120 -2.13 19.25 15.42
CA LEU A 120 -0.70 19.55 15.38
C LEU A 120 -0.38 20.86 14.64
N ASP A 121 -1.35 21.45 13.94
CA ASP A 121 -1.13 22.54 12.97
C ASP A 121 -0.09 22.16 11.90
N GLU A 122 -0.15 20.89 11.48
CA GLU A 122 0.78 20.29 10.53
C GLU A 122 0.03 19.65 9.38
N HIS A 123 0.19 20.18 8.16
CA HIS A 123 -0.31 19.50 6.97
C HIS A 123 0.54 18.26 6.66
N LYS A 124 0.01 17.08 6.98
CA LYS A 124 0.59 15.78 6.59
C LYS A 124 0.05 15.35 5.23
N VAL A 125 0.91 14.81 4.37
CA VAL A 125 0.47 14.12 3.15
C VAL A 125 -0.07 12.75 3.50
N PHE A 126 -1.29 12.45 3.07
CA PHE A 126 -1.83 11.10 3.16
C PHE A 126 -1.24 10.23 2.05
N ILE A 127 -0.58 9.13 2.43
CA ILE A 127 -0.06 8.12 1.51
C ILE A 127 -0.87 6.86 1.69
N SER A 128 -1.54 6.43 0.63
CA SER A 128 -2.18 5.12 0.57
C SER A 128 -1.64 4.33 -0.60
N THR A 129 -1.37 3.05 -0.35
CA THR A 129 -0.97 2.06 -1.34
C THR A 129 -1.92 0.87 -1.21
N GLY A 130 -2.01 0.01 -2.23
CA GLY A 130 -2.93 -1.13 -2.13
C GLY A 130 -2.42 -2.21 -1.19
N LEU A 131 -1.09 -2.32 -1.03
CA LEU A 131 -0.46 -3.20 -0.02
C LEU A 131 -0.34 -2.56 1.38
N GLY A 132 -0.65 -1.28 1.51
CA GLY A 132 -0.51 -0.53 2.77
C GLY A 132 0.95 -0.39 3.24
N GLY A 133 1.08 -0.12 4.53
CA GLY A 133 2.37 0.08 5.20
C GLY A 133 2.31 -0.23 6.69
N LYS A 134 3.36 0.14 7.42
CA LYS A 134 3.45 0.03 8.88
C LYS A 134 4.67 0.81 9.36
N ASP A 135 4.57 1.50 10.50
CA ASP A 135 5.69 2.19 11.15
C ASP A 135 6.49 3.11 10.19
N ASP A 136 5.80 3.97 9.43
CA ASP A 136 6.38 4.86 8.41
C ASP A 136 7.14 4.14 7.27
N LYS A 137 6.85 2.86 7.06
CA LYS A 137 7.37 2.05 5.96
C LYS A 137 6.25 1.60 5.03
N LEU A 138 6.57 1.38 3.76
CA LEU A 138 5.64 0.91 2.74
C LEU A 138 5.89 -0.54 2.38
N ARG A 139 4.82 -1.28 2.10
CA ARG A 139 4.91 -2.65 1.57
C ARG A 139 5.09 -2.66 0.06
N TYR A 140 5.95 -3.55 -0.40
CA TYR A 140 6.17 -3.85 -1.80
C TYR A 140 6.14 -5.35 -2.02
N PHE A 141 5.46 -5.75 -3.09
CA PHE A 141 5.60 -7.05 -3.71
C PHE A 141 6.74 -6.98 -4.72
N ILE A 142 7.71 -7.89 -4.60
CA ILE A 142 8.81 -8.03 -5.56
C ILE A 142 8.86 -9.46 -6.07
N ALA A 143 9.00 -9.65 -7.38
CA ALA A 143 9.26 -10.96 -7.97
C ALA A 143 10.54 -10.97 -8.80
N PHE A 144 11.28 -12.06 -8.67
CA PHE A 144 12.53 -12.35 -9.39
C PHE A 144 12.35 -13.64 -10.19
N LYS A 145 13.08 -13.75 -11.30
CA LYS A 145 13.07 -14.93 -12.15
C LYS A 145 14.42 -15.64 -12.11
N ASN A 146 14.39 -16.95 -12.02
CA ASN A 146 15.58 -17.79 -12.17
C ASN A 146 16.08 -17.72 -13.63
N LYS A 147 17.37 -17.46 -13.82
CA LYS A 147 18.03 -17.39 -15.14
C LYS A 147 17.88 -18.68 -15.95
N SER A 148 17.84 -19.82 -15.27
CA SER A 148 17.70 -21.13 -15.93
C SER A 148 16.29 -21.38 -16.48
N GLY A 149 15.28 -20.59 -16.05
CA GLY A 149 13.87 -20.86 -16.33
C GLY A 149 13.31 -22.08 -15.57
N LEU A 150 14.08 -22.64 -14.63
CA LEU A 150 13.68 -23.74 -13.76
C LEU A 150 13.51 -23.24 -12.33
N GLY A 151 12.95 -24.11 -11.48
CA GLY A 151 12.84 -23.82 -10.06
C GLY A 151 14.17 -23.73 -9.34
N PHE A 152 14.12 -23.11 -8.16
CA PHE A 152 15.29 -22.97 -7.29
C PHE A 152 15.56 -24.27 -6.54
N SER A 153 16.82 -24.70 -6.53
CA SER A 153 17.27 -25.80 -5.68
C SER A 153 17.33 -25.37 -4.21
N GLU A 154 17.32 -26.33 -3.28
CA GLU A 154 17.42 -26.01 -1.84
C GLU A 154 18.65 -25.17 -1.49
N THR A 155 19.78 -25.41 -2.15
CA THR A 155 21.00 -24.62 -1.97
C THR A 155 20.81 -23.19 -2.45
N GLN A 156 20.16 -22.99 -3.61
CA GLN A 156 19.86 -21.65 -4.12
C GLN A 156 18.90 -20.91 -3.19
N CYS A 157 17.85 -21.57 -2.70
CA CYS A 157 16.92 -20.96 -1.73
C CYS A 157 17.66 -20.50 -0.47
N LYS A 158 18.53 -21.35 0.10
CA LYS A 158 19.33 -20.98 1.29
C LYS A 158 20.23 -19.77 1.05
N VAL A 159 20.89 -19.70 -0.11
CA VAL A 159 21.73 -18.55 -0.47
C VAL A 159 20.87 -17.28 -0.58
N ILE A 160 19.75 -17.35 -1.31
CA ILE A 160 18.82 -16.23 -1.46
C ILE A 160 18.33 -15.76 -0.09
N ASP A 161 17.77 -16.65 0.72
CA ASP A 161 17.17 -16.31 2.00
C ASP A 161 18.18 -15.62 2.94
N ASN A 162 19.43 -16.11 2.95
CA ASN A 162 20.50 -15.54 3.76
C ASN A 162 20.95 -14.17 3.25
N GLU A 163 21.28 -14.05 1.97
CA GLU A 163 21.82 -12.81 1.39
C GLU A 163 20.76 -11.71 1.33
N PHE A 164 19.54 -12.04 0.89
CA PHE A 164 18.43 -11.09 0.90
C PHE A 164 18.12 -10.68 2.34
N GLY A 165 17.99 -11.65 3.26
CA GLY A 165 17.76 -11.37 4.67
C GLY A 165 18.80 -10.41 5.26
N PHE A 166 20.08 -10.62 4.96
CA PHE A 166 21.16 -9.74 5.41
C PHE A 166 21.07 -8.33 4.80
N ILE A 167 20.93 -8.24 3.48
CA ILE A 167 20.96 -6.97 2.74
C ILE A 167 19.75 -6.10 3.06
N PHE A 168 18.54 -6.67 3.06
CA PHE A 168 17.33 -5.93 3.40
C PHE A 168 17.37 -5.44 4.86
N LYS A 169 17.75 -6.31 5.80
CA LYS A 169 17.88 -5.93 7.21
C LYS A 169 18.90 -4.82 7.44
N LYS A 170 20.06 -4.88 6.76
CA LYS A 170 21.10 -3.84 6.83
C LYS A 170 20.59 -2.47 6.37
N ASN A 171 19.59 -2.43 5.49
CA ASN A 171 18.98 -1.20 4.98
C ASN A 171 17.68 -0.83 5.69
N ASN A 172 17.43 -1.35 6.90
CA ASN A 172 16.20 -1.13 7.68
C ASN A 172 14.91 -1.58 6.95
N CYS A 173 15.04 -2.51 6.01
CA CYS A 173 13.91 -3.22 5.41
C CYS A 173 13.65 -4.52 6.16
N GLU A 174 12.41 -4.99 6.15
CA GLU A 174 12.03 -6.28 6.70
C GLU A 174 11.31 -7.10 5.62
N ILE A 175 11.58 -8.40 5.59
CA ILE A 175 10.92 -9.33 4.69
C ILE A 175 9.78 -9.95 5.47
N GLU A 176 8.54 -9.66 5.08
CA GLU A 176 7.34 -10.20 5.71
C GLU A 176 7.01 -11.60 5.18
N GLU A 177 7.29 -11.86 3.89
CA GLU A 177 7.01 -13.14 3.27
C GLU A 177 7.99 -13.44 2.13
N ILE A 178 8.37 -14.72 1.97
CA ILE A 178 9.10 -15.27 0.83
C ILE A 178 8.34 -16.50 0.31
N LYS A 179 8.13 -16.55 -1.01
CA LYS A 179 7.48 -17.65 -1.72
C LYS A 179 8.29 -18.04 -2.95
N TYR A 180 8.61 -19.32 -3.06
CA TYR A 180 9.20 -19.90 -4.27
C TYR A 180 8.09 -20.53 -5.11
N LEU A 181 7.92 -20.06 -6.34
CA LEU A 181 6.81 -20.38 -7.25
C LEU A 181 7.38 -20.83 -8.61
N ASP A 182 7.61 -22.12 -8.77
CA ASP A 182 8.33 -22.68 -9.93
C ASP A 182 9.64 -21.92 -10.17
N GLN A 183 9.79 -21.26 -11.33
CA GLN A 183 10.96 -20.46 -11.70
C GLN A 183 11.03 -19.07 -11.07
N TYR A 184 10.08 -18.70 -10.21
CA TYR A 184 10.00 -17.39 -9.60
C TYR A 184 10.25 -17.42 -8.09
N LEU A 185 10.81 -16.32 -7.61
CA LEU A 185 10.88 -15.97 -6.20
C LEU A 185 10.00 -14.74 -6.03
N ALA A 186 8.98 -14.81 -5.18
CA ALA A 186 8.13 -13.68 -4.83
C ALA A 186 8.31 -13.34 -3.35
N MET A 187 8.34 -12.06 -3.02
CA MET A 187 8.50 -11.61 -1.64
C MET A 187 7.66 -10.37 -1.34
N ILE A 188 7.20 -10.29 -0.09
CA ILE A 188 6.65 -9.06 0.49
C ILE A 188 7.72 -8.46 1.37
N ILE A 189 8.08 -7.22 1.07
CA ILE A 189 9.00 -6.45 1.90
C ILE A 189 8.36 -5.17 2.39
N ILE A 190 8.71 -4.80 3.61
CA ILE A 190 8.40 -3.50 4.18
C ILE A 190 9.67 -2.65 4.22
N MET A 191 9.60 -1.43 3.69
CA MET A 191 10.78 -0.56 3.54
C MET A 191 10.52 0.90 3.87
N PRO A 192 11.53 1.61 4.40
CA PRO A 192 11.45 3.06 4.60
C PRO A 192 11.18 3.80 3.30
N VAL A 193 10.41 4.88 3.39
CA VAL A 193 9.99 5.63 2.21
C VAL A 193 11.15 6.42 1.57
N ASP A 194 12.21 6.67 2.32
CA ASP A 194 13.41 7.39 1.90
C ASP A 194 14.53 6.49 1.33
N CYS A 195 14.42 5.17 1.43
CA CYS A 195 15.48 4.22 1.04
C CYS A 195 15.78 4.17 -0.47
N GLU A 196 16.91 3.64 -0.93
CA GLU A 196 17.18 3.53 -2.37
C GLU A 196 16.75 2.16 -2.90
N LEU A 197 15.44 1.94 -3.04
CA LEU A 197 14.85 0.64 -3.43
C LEU A 197 15.62 -0.04 -4.56
N GLY A 198 15.76 0.64 -5.71
CA GLY A 198 16.40 0.05 -6.89
C GLY A 198 17.85 -0.36 -6.62
N ARG A 199 18.59 0.42 -5.81
CA ARG A 199 19.95 0.09 -5.41
C ARG A 199 19.99 -1.08 -4.45
N ILE A 200 19.09 -1.14 -3.48
CA ILE A 200 19.02 -2.23 -2.49
C ILE A 200 18.72 -3.54 -3.20
N VAL A 201 17.71 -3.57 -4.08
CA VAL A 201 17.34 -4.75 -4.85
C VAL A 201 18.46 -5.17 -5.80
N ALA A 202 19.06 -4.24 -6.54
CA ALA A 202 20.20 -4.54 -7.40
C ALA A 202 21.39 -5.10 -6.63
N SER A 203 21.70 -4.55 -5.44
CA SER A 203 22.74 -5.08 -4.56
C SER A 203 22.41 -6.51 -4.13
N ALA A 204 21.16 -6.80 -3.76
CA ALA A 204 20.73 -8.13 -3.35
C ALA A 204 20.88 -9.16 -4.48
N ILE A 205 20.46 -8.81 -5.70
CA ILE A 205 20.64 -9.67 -6.88
C ILE A 205 22.13 -9.94 -7.14
N ASN A 206 22.96 -8.89 -7.09
CA ASN A 206 24.39 -9.00 -7.38
C ASN A 206 25.10 -9.93 -6.38
N GLU A 207 24.85 -9.76 -5.09
CA GLU A 207 25.46 -10.61 -4.05
C GLU A 207 25.05 -12.08 -4.21
N VAL A 208 23.77 -12.36 -4.44
CA VAL A 208 23.30 -13.73 -4.70
C VAL A 208 23.97 -14.33 -5.95
N ASN A 209 24.12 -13.54 -7.01
CA ASN A 209 24.73 -14.01 -8.26
C ASN A 209 26.24 -14.30 -8.15
N LEU A 210 26.93 -13.82 -7.12
CA LEU A 210 28.33 -14.24 -6.84
C LEU A 210 28.44 -15.74 -6.53
N TYR A 211 27.35 -16.37 -6.06
CA TYR A 211 27.32 -17.78 -5.65
C TYR A 211 26.86 -18.75 -6.75
N GLY A 212 26.65 -18.28 -7.98
CA GLY A 212 26.29 -19.15 -9.10
C GLY A 212 25.42 -18.53 -10.19
N ASP A 213 25.30 -17.21 -10.23
CA ASP A 213 24.66 -16.41 -11.27
C ASP A 213 23.28 -16.91 -11.74
N PHE A 214 22.35 -17.11 -10.80
CA PHE A 214 21.05 -17.74 -11.07
C PHE A 214 19.83 -16.82 -10.99
N LEU A 215 19.95 -15.56 -10.54
CA LEU A 215 18.86 -14.57 -10.60
C LEU A 215 19.00 -13.66 -11.82
N GLN A 216 17.89 -13.41 -12.53
CA GLN A 216 17.85 -12.36 -13.54
C GLN A 216 18.04 -10.98 -12.90
N ILE A 217 18.65 -10.06 -13.65
CA ILE A 217 18.86 -8.67 -13.21
C ILE A 217 17.53 -7.91 -13.19
N ASP A 218 16.66 -8.19 -14.17
CA ASP A 218 15.32 -7.64 -14.20
C ASP A 218 14.44 -8.30 -13.15
N TYR A 219 13.65 -7.47 -12.48
CA TYR A 219 12.70 -7.87 -11.46
C TYR A 219 11.37 -7.13 -11.66
N LEU A 220 10.31 -7.68 -11.09
CA LEU A 220 9.00 -7.05 -10.99
C LEU A 220 8.90 -6.39 -9.63
N ILE A 221 8.36 -5.18 -9.56
CA ILE A 221 7.99 -4.57 -8.28
C ILE A 221 6.65 -3.83 -8.34
N THR A 222 5.85 -3.92 -7.28
CA THR A 222 4.64 -3.11 -7.11
C THR A 222 4.29 -2.89 -5.64
N ASN A 223 3.64 -1.76 -5.32
CA ASN A 223 3.01 -1.49 -4.03
C ASN A 223 1.47 -1.56 -4.10
N VAL A 224 0.93 -2.07 -5.20
CA VAL A 224 -0.52 -2.07 -5.48
C VAL A 224 -1.18 -3.34 -4.96
N LYS A 225 -0.70 -4.52 -5.34
CA LYS A 225 -1.30 -5.79 -4.94
C LYS A 225 -0.26 -6.90 -4.96
N MET A 226 -0.58 -7.99 -4.27
CA MET A 226 0.16 -9.24 -4.43
C MET A 226 -0.19 -9.83 -5.79
N LEU A 227 0.83 -10.27 -6.52
CA LEU A 227 0.63 -10.88 -7.83
C LEU A 227 0.65 -12.39 -7.72
N GLU A 228 -0.27 -13.01 -8.44
CA GLU A 228 -0.27 -14.46 -8.63
C GLU A 228 0.72 -14.84 -9.74
N LYS A 229 1.05 -16.13 -9.81
CA LYS A 229 1.99 -16.66 -10.81
C LYS A 229 1.64 -16.22 -12.24
N ASN A 230 0.35 -16.21 -12.61
CA ASN A 230 -0.09 -15.82 -13.95
C ASN A 230 0.24 -14.35 -14.30
N ASP A 231 0.09 -13.45 -13.33
CA ASP A 231 0.43 -12.03 -13.49
C ASP A 231 1.96 -11.85 -13.63
N ILE A 232 2.73 -12.60 -12.85
CA ILE A 232 4.20 -12.62 -12.90
C ILE A 232 4.68 -13.16 -14.26
N ASP A 233 4.09 -14.27 -14.73
CA ASP A 233 4.36 -14.85 -16.05
C ASP A 233 4.09 -13.84 -17.16
N PHE A 234 2.95 -13.13 -17.10
CA PHE A 234 2.60 -12.11 -18.09
C PHE A 234 3.66 -11.00 -18.14
N TYR A 235 4.12 -10.51 -16.98
CA TYR A 235 5.16 -9.47 -16.91
C TYR A 235 6.47 -9.93 -17.55
N PHE A 236 7.04 -11.06 -17.10
CA PHE A 236 8.34 -11.52 -17.58
C PHE A 236 8.32 -12.03 -19.03
N ASN A 237 7.17 -12.50 -19.54
CA ASN A 237 7.05 -12.91 -20.95
C ASN A 237 6.87 -11.74 -21.92
N LYS A 238 6.42 -10.57 -21.44
CA LYS A 238 6.25 -9.36 -22.24
C LYS A 238 7.59 -8.67 -22.53
N GLU A 239 8.54 -8.75 -21.59
CA GLU A 239 9.91 -8.26 -21.78
C GLU A 239 10.71 -9.11 -22.78
N ASN A 240 10.48 -10.44 -22.84
CA ASN A 240 11.12 -11.34 -23.82
C ASN A 240 10.70 -11.13 -25.29
N LYS A 241 9.76 -10.21 -25.58
CA LYS A 241 9.28 -9.89 -26.94
C LYS A 241 9.75 -8.52 -27.45
N LYS A 242 10.65 -7.84 -26.75
CA LYS A 242 11.36 -6.65 -27.23
C LYS A 242 12.80 -6.99 -27.56
#